data_AF-A0A0L6VP91-F1
#
_entry.id   AF-A0A0L6VP91-F1
#
_cell.length_a   1.000
_cell.length_b   1.000
_cell.length_c   1.000
_cell.angle_alpha   90.00
_cell.angle_beta   90.00
_cell.angle_gamma   90.00
#
_symmetry.space_group_name_H-M   'P 1'
#
loop_
_entity.id
_entity.type
_entity.pdbx_description
1 polymer ?
#
loop_
_entity_poly.entity_id
_entity_poly.type
_entity_poly.pdbx_seq_one_letter_code
_entity_poly.pdbx_strand_id
1 'polypeptide(L)'
;MGHIFIAGMIPAPHEPDMTTISHILEPLVDGLLLLNTVVFLKTPNFPNGCRILIHLGALIGDIVASHKISGFASHSAIFFCSWCKCPKSNMMDLQLGPSQKRQETQRLAIVWRETSTLAKQTRLLKRYGTCWSELNHLPYWDPVKNVALG
;
A
#
# COMPACT_ATOMS: atom_id res chain seq x y z
N MET A 1 24.04 4.93 13.74
CA MET A 1 23.06 6.03 13.90
C MET A 1 22.08 5.96 12.75
N GLY A 2 20.77 5.90 13.02
CA GLY A 2 19.75 6.02 11.99
C GLY A 2 19.41 7.48 11.76
N HIS A 3 19.31 7.91 10.50
CA HIS A 3 18.76 9.21 10.15
C HIS A 3 17.30 9.04 9.76
N ILE A 4 16.40 9.84 10.34
CA ILE A 4 14.97 9.83 10.02
C ILE A 4 14.67 11.11 9.24
N PHE A 5 14.02 10.98 8.09
CA PHE A 5 13.55 12.08 7.27
C PHE A 5 12.04 11.99 7.11
N ILE A 6 11.36 13.14 7.17
CA ILE A 6 9.91 13.23 6.98
C ILE A 6 9.65 13.69 5.56
N ALA A 7 8.95 12.86 4.78
CA ALA A 7 8.60 13.17 3.39
C ALA A 7 7.25 13.90 3.24
N GLY A 8 6.37 13.83 4.25
CA GLY A 8 5.06 14.46 4.20
C GLY A 8 4.34 14.42 5.55
N MET A 9 3.31 15.26 5.67
CA MET A 9 2.44 15.35 6.84
C MET A 9 1.00 15.55 6.38
N ILE A 10 0.08 14.73 6.89
CA ILE A 10 -1.35 14.84 6.61
C ILE A 10 -1.95 15.81 7.63
N PRO A 11 -2.60 16.90 7.20
CA PRO A 11 -3.18 17.87 8.12
C PRO A 11 -4.38 17.28 8.88
N ALA A 12 -4.45 17.60 10.18
CA ALA A 12 -5.62 17.38 11.03
C ALA A 12 -6.80 18.28 10.59
N PRO A 13 -8.07 18.00 10.97
CA PRO A 13 -8.53 17.03 11.98
C PRO A 13 -9.08 15.72 11.41
N HIS A 14 -9.31 15.63 10.10
CA HIS A 14 -10.00 14.49 9.49
C HIS A 14 -9.03 13.53 8.84
N GLU A 15 -9.24 12.25 9.13
CA GLU A 15 -8.50 11.19 8.47
C GLU A 15 -8.93 11.12 6.99
N PRO A 16 -7.97 11.14 6.04
CA PRO A 16 -8.31 11.09 4.63
C PRO A 16 -8.94 9.74 4.24
N ASP A 17 -9.78 9.79 3.21
CA ASP A 17 -10.34 8.59 2.59
C ASP A 17 -9.34 7.93 1.64
N MET A 18 -9.73 6.79 1.07
CA MET A 18 -8.86 6.00 0.18
C MET A 18 -8.38 6.80 -1.04
N THR A 19 -9.26 7.61 -1.63
CA THR A 19 -8.95 8.41 -2.81
C THR A 19 -8.01 9.56 -2.45
N THR A 20 -8.27 10.24 -1.34
CA THR A 20 -7.46 11.37 -0.85
C THR A 20 -6.07 10.91 -0.43
N ILE A 21 -5.95 9.79 0.28
CA ILE A 21 -4.64 9.19 0.62
C ILE A 21 -3.86 8.88 -0.64
N SER A 22 -4.53 8.34 -1.66
CA SER A 22 -3.89 8.03 -2.93
C SER A 22 -3.25 9.29 -3.53
N HIS A 23 -4.00 10.37 -3.68
CA HIS A 23 -3.46 11.65 -4.18
C HIS A 23 -2.33 12.24 -3.33
N ILE A 24 -2.37 12.05 -2.00
CA ILE A 24 -1.29 12.50 -1.10
C ILE A 24 -0.01 11.69 -1.34
N LEU A 25 -0.12 10.39 -1.66
CA LEU A 25 1.01 9.50 -1.86
C LEU A 25 1.62 9.59 -3.25
N GLU A 26 0.87 10.05 -4.25
CA GLU A 26 1.29 10.21 -5.65
C GLU A 26 2.70 10.81 -5.82
N PRO A 27 3.03 12.00 -5.25
CA PRO A 27 4.37 12.58 -5.42
C PRO A 27 5.50 11.75 -4.77
N LEU A 28 5.20 11.05 -3.67
CA LEU A 28 6.16 10.14 -3.04
C LEU A 28 6.40 8.90 -3.90
N VAL A 29 5.33 8.34 -4.47
CA VAL A 29 5.39 7.17 -5.36
C VAL A 29 6.14 7.51 -6.65
N ASP A 30 5.89 8.68 -7.24
CA ASP A 30 6.63 9.17 -8.41
C ASP A 30 8.13 9.31 -8.12
N GLY A 31 8.49 9.87 -6.96
CA GLY A 31 9.88 9.93 -6.52
C GLY A 31 10.50 8.54 -6.37
N LEU A 32 9.79 7.60 -5.77
CA LEU A 32 10.25 6.20 -5.63
C LEU A 32 10.37 5.49 -6.98
N LEU A 33 9.49 5.75 -7.94
CA LEU A 33 9.58 5.23 -9.30
C LEU A 33 10.84 5.73 -10.02
N LEU A 34 11.18 7.01 -9.87
CA LEU A 34 12.43 7.55 -10.39
C LEU A 34 13.64 6.86 -9.76
N LEU A 35 13.61 6.66 -8.44
CA LEU A 35 14.68 6.02 -7.67
C LEU A 35 14.77 4.50 -7.83
N ASN A 36 13.76 3.88 -8.45
CA ASN A 36 13.79 2.49 -8.90
C ASN A 36 14.67 2.29 -10.15
N THR A 37 15.24 3.37 -10.69
CA THR A 37 16.34 3.32 -11.65
C THR A 37 17.67 3.58 -10.93
N VAL A 38 18.77 3.06 -11.47
CA VAL A 38 20.09 3.28 -10.87
C VAL A 38 20.46 4.76 -10.96
N VAL A 39 20.59 5.42 -9.81
CA VAL A 39 21.01 6.82 -9.72
C VAL A 39 22.49 6.89 -9.37
N PHE A 40 23.17 7.89 -9.90
CA PHE A 40 24.57 8.14 -9.62
C PHE A 40 24.73 9.30 -8.64
N LEU A 41 25.29 9.02 -7.46
CA LEU A 41 25.50 10.04 -6.41
C LEU A 41 26.97 10.17 -6.07
N LYS A 42 27.47 11.41 -6.16
CA LYS A 42 28.79 11.77 -5.64
C LYS A 42 28.65 12.16 -4.18
N THR A 43 29.52 11.62 -3.33
CA THR A 43 29.61 11.98 -1.91
C THR A 43 31.08 12.22 -1.56
N PRO A 44 31.40 12.87 -0.43
CA PRO A 44 32.79 13.10 -0.03
C PRO A 44 33.64 11.82 0.01
N ASN A 45 33.02 10.69 0.42
CA ASN A 45 33.69 9.38 0.48
C ASN A 45 33.72 8.64 -0.86
N PHE A 46 32.91 9.05 -1.84
CA PHE A 46 32.83 8.47 -3.18
C PHE A 46 32.92 9.59 -4.23
N PRO A 47 34.11 10.18 -4.45
CA PRO A 47 34.29 11.32 -5.36
C PRO A 47 34.03 10.96 -6.83
N ASN A 48 34.30 9.71 -7.19
CA ASN A 48 33.97 9.15 -8.51
C ASN A 48 32.48 8.81 -8.63
N GLY A 49 31.68 8.96 -7.58
CA GLY A 49 30.28 8.59 -7.51
C GLY A 49 30.05 7.13 -7.14
N CYS A 50 28.85 6.86 -6.64
CA CYS A 50 28.34 5.54 -6.32
C CYS A 50 27.00 5.34 -7.01
N ARG A 51 26.76 4.12 -7.51
CA ARG A 51 25.47 3.71 -8.06
C ARG A 51 24.57 3.27 -6.91
N ILE A 52 23.41 3.89 -6.80
CA ILE A 52 22.42 3.53 -5.79
C ILE A 52 21.11 3.13 -6.46
N LEU A 53 20.38 2.26 -5.78
CA LEU A 53 19.02 1.85 -6.11
C LEU A 53 18.23 1.90 -4.81
N ILE A 54 17.09 2.59 -4.80
CA ILE A 54 16.27 2.75 -3.58
C ILE A 54 14.91 2.13 -3.84
N HIS A 55 14.50 1.23 -2.94
CA HIS A 55 13.16 0.65 -2.95
C HIS A 55 12.47 0.91 -1.61
N LEU A 56 11.15 1.05 -1.68
CA LEU A 56 10.29 1.01 -0.49
C LEU A 56 10.26 -0.43 0.06
N GLY A 57 10.83 -0.61 1.25
CA GLY A 57 10.96 -1.93 1.88
C GLY A 57 9.67 -2.43 2.54
N ALA A 58 9.04 -1.59 3.38
CA ALA A 58 7.83 -1.96 4.10
C ALA A 58 6.95 -0.74 4.40
N LEU A 59 5.65 -0.97 4.46
CA LEU A 59 4.66 -0.08 5.06
C LEU A 59 4.48 -0.51 6.51
N ILE A 60 4.73 0.41 7.44
CA ILE A 60 4.60 0.18 8.88
C ILE A 60 3.68 1.26 9.43
N GLY A 61 2.63 0.85 10.12
CA GLY A 61 1.66 1.74 10.74
C GLY A 61 0.66 0.95 11.56
N ASP A 62 -0.31 1.62 12.16
CA ASP A 62 -1.47 0.94 12.71
C ASP A 62 -2.30 0.29 11.58
N ILE A 63 -3.20 -0.62 11.95
CA ILE A 63 -4.01 -1.38 10.99
C ILE A 63 -4.89 -0.49 10.10
N VAL A 64 -5.41 0.62 10.64
CA VAL A 64 -6.34 1.49 9.92
C VAL A 64 -5.59 2.25 8.83
N ALA A 65 -4.50 2.92 9.21
CA ALA A 65 -3.65 3.65 8.28
C ALA A 65 -3.01 2.71 7.24
N SER A 66 -2.50 1.56 7.69
CA SER A 66 -1.86 0.59 6.81
C SER A 66 -2.82 0.03 5.77
N HIS A 67 -4.04 -0.34 6.16
CA HIS A 67 -5.04 -0.84 5.21
C HIS A 67 -5.42 0.23 4.20
N LYS A 68 -5.56 1.49 4.62
CA LYS A 68 -5.88 2.56 3.69
C LYS A 68 -4.77 2.81 2.67
N ILE A 69 -3.53 2.91 3.14
CA ILE A 69 -2.37 3.14 2.28
C ILE A 69 -2.12 1.96 1.35
N SER A 70 -2.33 0.72 1.80
CA SER A 70 -2.10 -0.48 0.99
C SER A 70 -3.29 -0.92 0.14
N GLY A 71 -4.45 -0.27 0.27
CA GLY A 71 -5.65 -0.57 -0.51
C GLY A 71 -6.45 -1.78 -0.01
N PHE A 72 -6.37 -2.11 1.28
CA PHE A 72 -7.21 -3.12 1.92
C PHE A 72 -8.42 -2.50 2.64
N ALA A 73 -9.49 -3.27 2.76
CA ALA A 73 -10.67 -2.84 3.50
C ALA A 73 -10.39 -2.68 5.00
N SER A 74 -11.24 -1.92 5.70
CA SER A 74 -11.11 -1.71 7.14
C SER A 74 -11.13 -3.02 7.93
N HIS A 75 -10.60 -2.97 9.16
CA HIS A 75 -10.69 -4.07 10.13
C HIS A 75 -12.14 -4.54 10.40
N SER A 76 -13.14 -3.71 10.10
CA SER A 76 -14.56 -4.01 10.27
C SER A 76 -15.19 -4.75 9.08
N ALA A 77 -14.49 -4.87 7.95
CA ALA A 77 -14.99 -5.49 6.73
C ALA A 77 -15.12 -7.03 6.83
N ILE A 78 -15.79 -7.63 5.84
CA ILE A 78 -15.91 -9.09 5.72
C ILE A 78 -14.52 -9.71 5.54
N PHE A 79 -13.75 -9.20 4.56
CA PHE A 79 -12.35 -9.55 4.38
C PHE A 79 -11.50 -8.42 4.95
N PHE A 80 -11.07 -8.59 6.19
CA PHE A 80 -10.33 -7.58 6.94
C PHE A 80 -8.81 -7.76 6.83
N CYS A 81 -8.32 -9.00 6.76
CA CYS A 81 -6.88 -9.28 6.79
C CYS A 81 -6.20 -8.92 5.46
N SER A 82 -5.00 -8.31 5.53
CA SER A 82 -4.14 -8.02 4.37
C SER A 82 -3.40 -9.26 3.83
N TRP A 83 -3.20 -10.28 4.67
CA TRP A 83 -2.41 -11.48 4.33
C TRP A 83 -3.24 -12.64 3.78
N CYS A 84 -4.46 -12.84 4.28
CA CYS A 84 -5.29 -13.98 3.93
C CYS A 84 -6.74 -13.57 3.64
N LYS A 85 -7.47 -14.42 2.90
CA LYS A 85 -8.91 -14.27 2.71
C LYS A 85 -9.68 -15.09 3.75
N CYS A 86 -9.70 -14.60 4.99
CA CYS A 86 -10.57 -15.11 6.04
C CYS A 86 -11.78 -14.18 6.21
N PRO A 87 -13.02 -14.68 6.11
CA PRO A 87 -14.20 -13.88 6.41
C PRO A 87 -14.30 -13.63 7.92
N LYS A 88 -14.74 -12.43 8.31
CA LYS A 88 -14.87 -12.02 9.72
C LYS A 88 -15.73 -12.98 10.56
N SER A 89 -16.71 -13.65 9.95
CA SER A 89 -17.53 -14.69 10.59
C SER A 89 -16.71 -15.86 11.16
N ASN A 90 -15.54 -16.13 10.56
CA ASN A 90 -14.65 -17.23 10.90
C ASN A 90 -13.42 -16.77 11.69
N MET A 91 -13.38 -15.51 12.12
CA MET A 91 -12.24 -14.95 12.85
C MET A 91 -11.98 -15.70 14.18
N MET A 92 -13.04 -16.17 14.84
CA MET A 92 -12.94 -16.92 16.10
C MET A 92 -12.35 -18.32 15.93
N ASP A 93 -12.30 -18.84 14.69
CA ASP A 93 -11.69 -20.14 14.40
C ASP A 93 -10.16 -20.06 14.52
N LEU A 94 -9.59 -18.85 14.56
CA LEU A 94 -8.14 -18.57 14.64
C LEU A 94 -7.33 -19.29 13.55
N GLN A 95 -7.96 -19.57 12.42
CA GLN A 95 -7.36 -20.20 11.26
C GLN A 95 -7.09 -19.17 10.17
N LEU A 96 -5.91 -19.29 9.56
CA LEU A 96 -5.59 -18.50 8.37
C LEU A 96 -6.42 -19.01 7.19
N GLY A 97 -7.06 -18.08 6.50
CA GLY A 97 -7.66 -18.36 5.20
C GLY A 97 -6.59 -18.57 4.11
N PRO A 98 -7.02 -18.81 2.87
CA PRO A 98 -6.10 -18.85 1.74
C PRO A 98 -5.28 -17.56 1.64
N SER A 99 -3.96 -17.71 1.46
CA SER A 99 -3.06 -16.56 1.32
C SER A 99 -3.43 -15.73 0.09
N GLN A 100 -3.42 -14.41 0.25
CA GLN A 100 -3.61 -13.49 -0.85
C GLN A 100 -2.38 -13.52 -1.77
N LYS A 101 -2.61 -13.39 -3.07
CA LYS A 101 -1.53 -13.35 -4.08
C LYS A 101 -1.47 -11.95 -4.65
N ARG A 102 -0.26 -11.39 -4.75
CA ARG A 102 0.02 -10.09 -5.37
C ARG A 102 -0.76 -9.86 -6.67
N GLN A 103 -0.68 -10.81 -7.60
CA GLN A 103 -1.32 -10.71 -8.91
C GLN A 103 -2.84 -10.57 -8.81
N GLU A 104 -3.48 -11.35 -7.93
CA GLU A 104 -4.94 -11.29 -7.74
C GLU A 104 -5.34 -9.99 -7.05
N THR A 105 -4.62 -9.58 -6.01
CA THR A 105 -4.85 -8.30 -5.31
C THR A 105 -4.72 -7.12 -6.28
N GLN A 106 -3.68 -7.10 -7.11
CA GLN A 106 -3.47 -6.06 -8.12
C GLN A 106 -4.58 -6.07 -9.19
N ARG A 107 -4.97 -7.25 -9.70
CA ARG A 107 -6.07 -7.36 -10.66
C ARG A 107 -7.36 -6.76 -10.11
N LEU A 108 -7.73 -7.11 -8.87
CA LEU A 108 -8.93 -6.61 -8.22
C LEU A 108 -8.85 -5.10 -7.94
N ALA A 109 -7.68 -4.59 -7.58
CA ALA A 109 -7.43 -3.16 -7.41
C ALA A 109 -7.60 -2.38 -8.73
N ILE A 110 -7.13 -2.91 -9.86
CA ILE A 110 -7.33 -2.31 -11.19
C ILE A 110 -8.81 -2.28 -11.55
N VAL A 111 -9.52 -3.40 -11.39
CA VAL A 111 -10.98 -3.47 -11.63
C VAL A 111 -11.73 -2.44 -10.78
N TRP A 112 -11.31 -2.25 -9.53
CA TRP A 112 -11.87 -1.21 -8.66
C TRP A 112 -11.58 0.21 -9.19
N ARG A 113 -10.35 0.49 -9.63
CA ARG A 113 -9.95 1.81 -10.18
C ARG A 113 -10.72 2.17 -11.45
N GLU A 114 -10.84 1.22 -12.38
CA GLU A 114 -11.47 1.40 -13.69
C GLU A 114 -13.01 1.51 -13.61
N THR A 115 -13.58 1.21 -12.45
CA THR A 115 -15.02 1.30 -12.23
C THR A 115 -15.47 2.76 -12.13
N SER A 116 -16.44 3.15 -12.97
CA SER A 116 -16.89 4.53 -13.13
C SER A 116 -17.79 5.09 -12.02
N THR A 117 -18.25 4.27 -11.07
CA THR A 117 -19.17 4.75 -10.01
C THR A 117 -18.73 4.34 -8.62
N LEU A 118 -18.84 5.29 -7.69
CA LEU A 118 -18.57 5.07 -6.26
C LEU A 118 -19.39 3.91 -5.71
N ALA A 119 -20.66 3.76 -6.13
CA ALA A 119 -21.50 2.66 -5.69
C ALA A 119 -20.95 1.28 -6.09
N LYS A 120 -20.39 1.14 -7.30
CA LYS A 120 -19.77 -0.11 -7.75
C LYS A 120 -18.43 -0.33 -7.05
N GLN A 121 -17.62 0.71 -6.89
CA GLN A 121 -16.37 0.66 -6.09
C GLN A 121 -16.63 0.16 -4.67
N THR A 122 -17.64 0.71 -3.98
CA THR A 122 -18.04 0.26 -2.63
C THR A 122 -18.47 -1.21 -2.63
N ARG A 123 -19.20 -1.67 -3.66
CA ARG A 123 -19.58 -3.10 -3.79
C ARG A 123 -18.37 -4.00 -4.01
N LEU A 124 -17.41 -3.59 -4.84
CA LEU A 124 -16.17 -4.32 -5.09
C LEU A 124 -15.31 -4.40 -3.84
N LEU A 125 -15.12 -3.28 -3.14
CA LEU A 125 -14.38 -3.26 -1.87
C LEU A 125 -15.03 -4.15 -0.83
N LYS A 126 -16.37 -4.12 -0.69
CA LYS A 126 -17.10 -5.00 0.24
C LYS A 126 -16.96 -6.48 -0.15
N ARG A 127 -16.97 -6.79 -1.44
CA ARG A 127 -16.92 -8.16 -1.95
C ARG A 127 -15.52 -8.78 -1.85
N TYR A 128 -14.49 -8.00 -2.16
CA TYR A 128 -13.13 -8.51 -2.31
C TYR A 128 -12.17 -8.05 -1.22
N GLY A 129 -12.50 -6.99 -0.47
CA GLY A 129 -11.63 -6.43 0.56
C GLY A 129 -10.43 -5.64 0.02
N THR A 130 -10.48 -5.24 -1.25
CA THR A 130 -9.36 -4.57 -1.93
C THR A 130 -9.87 -3.39 -2.78
N CYS A 131 -9.13 -2.29 -2.79
CA CYS A 131 -9.26 -1.14 -3.68
C CYS A 131 -7.91 -0.74 -4.26
N TRP A 132 -7.90 0.28 -5.11
CA TRP A 132 -6.67 0.86 -5.60
C TRP A 132 -5.86 1.52 -4.47
N SER A 133 -4.54 1.49 -4.63
CA SER A 133 -3.54 2.19 -3.81
C SER A 133 -2.44 2.64 -4.75
N GLU A 134 -1.92 3.85 -4.55
CA GLU A 134 -0.80 4.36 -5.37
C GLU A 134 0.46 3.50 -5.27
N LEU A 135 0.66 2.77 -4.17
CA LEU A 135 1.79 1.85 -4.05
C LEU A 135 1.78 0.74 -5.11
N ASN A 136 0.63 0.47 -5.75
CA ASN A 136 0.54 -0.50 -6.85
C ASN A 136 1.27 -0.04 -8.13
N HIS A 137 1.61 1.24 -8.26
CA HIS A 137 2.47 1.70 -9.35
C HIS A 137 3.92 1.18 -9.22
N LEU A 138 4.37 0.82 -8.01
CA LEU A 138 5.73 0.36 -7.76
C LEU A 138 5.92 -1.11 -8.23
N PRO A 139 6.84 -1.39 -9.18
CA PRO A 139 6.95 -2.71 -9.81
C PRO A 139 7.48 -3.80 -8.86
N TYR A 140 8.17 -3.42 -7.78
CA TYR A 140 8.67 -4.32 -6.74
C TYR A 140 7.72 -4.48 -5.55
N TRP A 141 6.64 -3.69 -5.47
CA TRP A 141 5.75 -3.68 -4.31
C TRP A 141 4.77 -4.86 -4.32
N ASP A 142 4.73 -5.62 -3.22
CA ASP A 142 3.74 -6.65 -2.95
C ASP A 142 2.95 -6.27 -1.68
N PRO A 143 1.68 -5.82 -1.80
CA PRO A 143 0.90 -5.39 -0.64
C PRO A 143 0.64 -6.51 0.37
N VAL A 144 0.80 -7.78 -0.02
CA VAL A 144 0.64 -8.93 0.90
C VAL A 144 1.91 -9.16 1.72
N LYS A 145 3.10 -8.83 1.18
CA LYS A 145 4.39 -9.13 1.83
C LYS A 145 5.06 -7.90 2.44
N ASN A 146 4.78 -6.72 1.92
CA ASN A 146 5.44 -5.48 2.30
C ASN A 146 4.63 -4.66 3.32
N VAL A 147 3.45 -5.11 3.74
CA VAL A 147 2.68 -4.47 4.82
C VAL A 147 2.99 -5.19 6.12
N ALA A 148 3.66 -4.50 7.03
CA ALA A 148 3.94 -5.00 8.37
C ALA A 148 2.76 -4.65 9.28
N LEU A 149 2.19 -5.66 9.95
CA LEU A 149 1.06 -5.56 10.87
C LEU A 149 -0.26 -5.16 10.19
N GLY A 150 -0.88 -6.11 9.47
CA GLY A 150 -2.32 -6.11 9.17
C GLY A 150 -3.05 -7.23 9.89
#